data_AF-A0A915BM14-F1
#
_entry.id   AF-A0A915BM14-F1
#
_cell.length_a   1.000
_cell.length_b   1.000
_cell.length_c   1.000
_cell.angle_alpha   90.00
_cell.angle_beta   90.00
_cell.angle_gamma   90.00
#
_symmetry.space_group_name_H-M   'P 1'
#
loop_
_entity.id
_entity.type
_entity.pdbx_description
1 polymer ?
#
loop_
_entity_poly.entity_id
_entity_poly.type
_entity_poly.pdbx_seq_one_letter_code
_entity_poly.pdbx_strand_id
1 'polypeptide(L)'
;SGHESVIRSHVRRMHIYVDPLIAANPFEHCSTLQQLKEATMPAHERWFRRSPQPQPQKSPLTDIASAQKDYEDPDYYYSKPPELGQATQKRQPPPLPPPMKIPQKTPPMSHSLKRKPQKKTRDLKVALLGSLLTFVSFLLLISVILLIVLTSRTQTTQSPTSEALLSNNDNAYSNDEEARSGGSKSKTDAMEVSPSYLLTLLITKRRVCVLEASTDNNEKSWDDFREEHIESARILFFGNLSRNAAPVHPLQFQRYARSLGVDSDCHVILYDRGDMIWATYAFWIFTLFGHNKVSVLSGGFDEWKRLQTGSEQYRTESGPGAYVQRIGNFQAEWKSNVICTFDDVLTNTELKTYDVVDAQDKEEYSGIGTGAIFGHIRSAVNIPIDDVFSWRDQRWLNNSDLSRVLSDAGLHPQKPVIVYCSTSVRSSMIWFALRRCNYNATIYFGSWPEWLIRAPDFLKIIPERRRTS
;
A
#
# COMPACT_ATOMS: atom_id res chain seq x y z
N SER A 1 39.88 -22.58 44.18
CA SER A 1 41.10 -21.81 43.91
C SER A 1 41.50 -22.07 42.47
N GLY A 2 41.31 -21.21 41.48
CA GLY A 2 41.44 -19.75 41.41
C GLY A 2 42.37 -19.46 40.22
N HIS A 3 42.05 -18.43 39.42
CA HIS A 3 42.84 -17.84 38.31
C HIS A 3 42.89 -18.62 36.99
N GLU A 4 42.89 -18.06 35.77
CA GLU A 4 42.79 -16.70 35.16
C GLU A 4 42.73 -16.95 33.62
N SER A 5 41.81 -16.37 32.85
CA SER A 5 41.95 -15.20 31.95
C SER A 5 42.72 -15.37 30.61
N VAL A 6 42.24 -14.62 29.60
CA VAL A 6 42.90 -14.08 28.38
C VAL A 6 42.66 -14.73 26.99
N ILE A 7 41.69 -14.14 26.26
CA ILE A 7 41.73 -13.52 24.90
C ILE A 7 42.92 -13.85 23.96
N ARG A 8 42.64 -14.22 22.69
CA ARG A 8 43.24 -13.60 21.48
C ARG A 8 42.58 -14.01 20.14
N SER A 9 42.42 -12.99 19.30
CA SER A 9 42.05 -12.95 17.89
C SER A 9 43.11 -13.56 16.96
N HIS A 10 42.76 -13.85 15.69
CA HIS A 10 43.59 -13.53 14.50
C HIS A 10 42.81 -13.67 13.18
N VAL A 11 42.88 -12.61 12.37
CA VAL A 11 42.52 -12.48 10.95
C VAL A 11 43.75 -12.82 10.10
N ARG A 12 43.60 -13.35 8.88
CA ARG A 12 44.56 -13.11 7.78
C ARG A 12 43.92 -13.14 6.38
N ARG A 13 44.34 -12.16 5.58
CA ARG A 13 44.02 -11.80 4.19
C ARG A 13 45.20 -12.18 3.26
N MET A 14 45.01 -11.94 1.95
CA MET A 14 45.99 -11.82 0.81
C MET A 14 46.18 -13.09 -0.04
N HIS A 15 46.36 -13.06 -1.38
CA HIS A 15 46.73 -12.00 -2.34
C HIS A 15 46.31 -12.38 -3.80
N ILE A 16 46.38 -11.40 -4.71
CA ILE A 16 46.12 -11.39 -6.17
C ILE A 16 47.46 -11.52 -6.94
N TYR A 17 47.51 -12.11 -8.16
CA TYR A 17 48.30 -11.65 -9.33
C TYR A 17 47.90 -12.36 -10.65
N VAL A 18 48.30 -11.78 -11.80
CA VAL A 18 47.68 -11.79 -13.16
C VAL A 18 48.64 -12.27 -14.28
N ASP A 19 48.15 -13.08 -15.25
CA ASP A 19 48.48 -13.36 -16.70
C ASP A 19 49.96 -13.54 -17.22
N PRO A 20 50.30 -14.01 -18.48
CA PRO A 20 49.56 -13.97 -19.79
C PRO A 20 49.78 -15.09 -20.90
N LEU A 21 48.92 -15.05 -21.96
CA LEU A 21 49.16 -15.17 -23.45
C LEU A 21 49.59 -16.47 -24.25
N ILE A 22 48.83 -16.72 -25.35
CA ILE A 22 49.20 -17.09 -26.78
C ILE A 22 48.93 -18.50 -27.42
N ALA A 23 48.23 -18.44 -28.59
CA ALA A 23 48.30 -19.20 -29.87
C ALA A 23 47.50 -20.49 -30.21
N ALA A 24 46.59 -20.31 -31.19
CA ALA A 24 46.50 -20.94 -32.54
C ALA A 24 45.75 -22.29 -32.81
N ASN A 25 44.76 -22.14 -33.70
CA ASN A 25 43.94 -23.01 -34.60
C ASN A 25 44.72 -24.11 -35.40
N PRO A 26 44.11 -25.11 -36.13
CA PRO A 26 43.03 -24.90 -37.15
C PRO A 26 42.11 -26.10 -37.64
N PHE A 27 41.18 -25.78 -38.58
CA PHE A 27 40.58 -26.61 -39.69
C PHE A 27 39.55 -27.75 -39.35
N GLU A 28 38.47 -28.09 -40.08
CA GLU A 28 37.86 -27.72 -41.38
C GLU A 28 36.43 -28.34 -41.56
N HIS A 29 35.65 -27.78 -42.51
CA HIS A 29 34.40 -28.16 -43.19
C HIS A 29 33.67 -29.52 -42.98
N CYS A 30 32.32 -29.46 -42.93
CA CYS A 30 31.48 -30.20 -43.90
C CYS A 30 30.02 -29.69 -43.97
N SER A 31 29.64 -29.15 -45.12
CA SER A 31 28.28 -28.83 -45.55
C SER A 31 27.97 -29.65 -46.79
N THR A 32 27.32 -30.80 -46.68
CA THR A 32 26.60 -31.49 -47.78
C THR A 32 26.04 -32.81 -47.29
N LEU A 33 24.74 -32.87 -46.96
CA LEU A 33 23.94 -34.11 -46.98
C LEU A 33 22.43 -33.75 -46.99
N GLN A 34 22.07 -32.80 -47.86
CA GLN A 34 20.67 -32.45 -48.15
C GLN A 34 20.41 -32.48 -49.66
N GLN A 35 21.02 -33.46 -50.33
CA GLN A 35 20.73 -33.86 -51.71
C GLN A 35 20.97 -35.37 -51.83
N LEU A 36 19.93 -36.17 -51.55
CA LEU A 36 19.71 -37.52 -52.08
C LEU A 36 18.42 -38.09 -51.46
N LYS A 37 17.27 -37.51 -51.85
CA LYS A 37 15.96 -38.19 -51.72
C LYS A 37 14.94 -37.61 -52.71
N GLU A 38 15.34 -37.49 -53.97
CA GLU A 38 14.42 -37.34 -55.11
C GLU A 38 14.96 -38.16 -56.29
N ALA A 39 14.49 -39.39 -56.43
CA ALA A 39 14.53 -40.14 -57.67
C ALA A 39 13.49 -41.27 -57.61
N THR A 40 12.24 -40.96 -57.96
CA THR A 40 11.29 -41.83 -58.66
C THR A 40 9.97 -41.06 -58.85
N MET A 41 9.84 -40.36 -59.99
CA MET A 41 8.57 -39.80 -60.49
C MET A 41 7.90 -40.77 -61.49
N PRO A 42 6.61 -40.55 -61.79
CA PRO A 42 6.20 -40.36 -63.19
C PRO A 42 5.28 -39.12 -63.35
N ALA A 43 5.46 -38.17 -64.28
CA ALA A 43 5.51 -38.20 -65.76
C ALA A 43 4.17 -38.03 -66.51
N HIS A 44 3.17 -37.37 -65.89
CA HIS A 44 2.11 -36.59 -66.56
C HIS A 44 1.75 -35.50 -65.53
N GLU A 45 2.04 -34.21 -65.68
CA GLU A 45 1.24 -33.21 -66.39
C GLU A 45 1.98 -31.86 -66.22
N ARG A 46 3.25 -31.84 -66.64
CA ARG A 46 3.90 -30.58 -67.00
C ARG A 46 3.14 -30.04 -68.23
N TRP A 47 2.96 -28.71 -68.30
CA TRP A 47 2.44 -27.90 -69.42
C TRP A 47 0.92 -27.62 -69.42
N PHE A 48 0.50 -26.39 -69.06
CA PHE A 48 0.03 -25.34 -70.00
C PHE A 48 -0.48 -24.06 -69.30
N ARG A 49 -0.24 -22.92 -69.97
CA ARG A 49 -0.64 -21.53 -69.65
C ARG A 49 -2.15 -21.29 -69.81
N ARG A 50 -2.62 -20.17 -69.19
CA ARG A 50 -3.63 -19.16 -69.68
C ARG A 50 -4.89 -18.98 -68.79
N SER A 51 -5.06 -17.79 -68.22
CA SER A 51 -6.38 -17.16 -67.90
C SER A 51 -7.08 -16.73 -69.22
N PRO A 52 -8.44 -16.57 -69.35
CA PRO A 52 -9.30 -15.64 -68.57
C PRO A 52 -10.85 -15.95 -68.43
N GLN A 53 -11.49 -15.51 -67.31
CA GLN A 53 -12.84 -14.85 -67.12
C GLN A 53 -14.16 -15.47 -67.75
N PRO A 54 -15.43 -14.95 -67.63
CA PRO A 54 -16.10 -13.98 -66.69
C PRO A 54 -17.60 -14.28 -66.26
N GLN A 55 -18.04 -13.70 -65.10
CA GLN A 55 -19.25 -12.86 -64.79
C GLN A 55 -20.72 -13.40 -65.00
N PRO A 56 -21.83 -12.86 -64.38
CA PRO A 56 -22.08 -11.43 -64.06
C PRO A 56 -23.04 -10.96 -62.90
N GLN A 57 -22.84 -9.68 -62.50
CA GLN A 57 -23.84 -8.60 -62.20
C GLN A 57 -24.63 -8.60 -60.85
N LYS A 58 -24.93 -7.47 -60.17
CA LYS A 58 -24.80 -6.01 -60.44
C LYS A 58 -24.96 -5.19 -59.13
N SER A 59 -24.38 -3.98 -59.12
CA SER A 59 -24.44 -2.89 -58.13
C SER A 59 -25.72 -2.01 -58.25
N PRO A 60 -25.99 -1.02 -57.35
CA PRO A 60 -25.35 0.33 -57.42
C PRO A 60 -25.01 0.97 -56.02
N LEU A 61 -23.86 1.64 -55.86
CA LEU A 61 -23.67 3.12 -55.66
C LEU A 61 -24.52 3.70 -54.48
N THR A 62 -24.03 4.45 -53.48
CA THR A 62 -22.91 5.40 -53.38
C THR A 62 -22.80 5.91 -51.93
N ASP A 63 -21.59 6.23 -51.49
CA ASP A 63 -21.20 7.34 -50.60
C ASP A 63 -22.09 7.72 -49.41
N ILE A 64 -21.69 7.26 -48.21
CA ILE A 64 -21.64 8.15 -47.03
C ILE A 64 -20.25 8.03 -46.41
N ALA A 65 -19.50 9.11 -46.55
CA ALA A 65 -18.25 9.34 -45.86
C ALA A 65 -18.47 9.56 -44.34
N SER A 66 -17.40 9.27 -43.60
CA SER A 66 -17.03 9.83 -42.30
C SER A 66 -17.80 9.38 -41.05
N ALA A 67 -17.08 8.62 -40.21
CA ALA A 67 -16.99 8.71 -38.75
C ALA A 67 -17.14 7.34 -38.05
N GLN A 68 -16.11 6.50 -38.16
CA GLN A 68 -15.85 5.51 -37.13
C GLN A 68 -14.41 5.69 -36.68
N LYS A 69 -14.26 6.31 -35.50
CA LYS A 69 -13.03 6.22 -34.71
C LYS A 69 -12.77 4.73 -34.50
N ASP A 70 -11.60 4.26 -34.92
CA ASP A 70 -11.07 2.98 -34.49
C ASP A 70 -11.00 2.99 -32.96
N TYR A 71 -11.88 2.20 -32.34
CA TYR A 71 -11.82 1.91 -30.93
C TYR A 71 -10.65 0.93 -30.74
N GLU A 72 -9.48 1.45 -30.34
CA GLU A 72 -8.36 0.62 -29.91
C GLU A 72 -8.68 0.03 -28.53
N ASP A 73 -8.76 -1.30 -28.48
CA ASP A 73 -8.97 -2.06 -27.26
C ASP A 73 -7.72 -1.99 -26.35
N PRO A 74 -7.80 -1.36 -25.15
CA PRO A 74 -6.67 -1.24 -24.24
C PRO A 74 -6.22 -2.57 -23.60
N ASP A 75 -6.97 -3.67 -23.78
CA ASP A 75 -6.61 -4.99 -23.24
C ASP A 75 -5.57 -5.75 -24.11
N TYR A 76 -5.19 -5.21 -25.28
CA TYR A 76 -4.19 -5.83 -26.16
C TYR A 76 -2.76 -5.82 -25.57
N TYR A 77 -2.40 -4.81 -24.78
CA TYR A 77 -1.01 -4.62 -24.35
C TYR A 77 -0.57 -5.48 -23.16
N TYR A 78 -1.48 -6.16 -22.47
CA TYR A 78 -1.19 -6.83 -21.20
C TYR A 78 -1.54 -8.32 -21.17
N SER A 79 -1.95 -8.89 -22.30
CA SER A 79 -2.49 -10.25 -22.39
C SER A 79 -1.45 -11.33 -22.78
N LYS A 80 -0.15 -11.00 -22.84
CA LYS A 80 0.91 -11.99 -23.08
C LYS A 80 1.80 -12.23 -21.86
N PRO A 81 1.98 -13.49 -21.40
CA PRO A 81 3.04 -13.86 -20.46
C PRO A 81 4.43 -13.66 -21.10
N PRO A 82 5.51 -13.47 -20.32
CA PRO A 82 6.85 -13.37 -20.88
C PRO A 82 7.29 -14.72 -21.47
N GLU A 83 7.56 -14.75 -22.77
CA GLU A 83 8.14 -15.91 -23.44
C GLU A 83 9.54 -16.20 -22.90
N LEU A 84 9.70 -17.37 -22.30
CA LEU A 84 10.96 -17.92 -21.84
C LEU A 84 11.77 -18.40 -23.05
N GLY A 85 12.88 -17.72 -23.35
CA GLY A 85 13.96 -18.24 -24.18
C GLY A 85 13.92 -17.86 -25.66
N GLN A 86 14.62 -16.79 -26.02
CA GLN A 86 15.40 -16.75 -27.27
C GLN A 86 16.54 -15.74 -27.15
N ALA A 87 17.72 -16.16 -27.60
CA ALA A 87 19.00 -15.51 -27.42
C ALA A 87 19.09 -14.13 -28.12
N THR A 88 19.88 -13.27 -27.50
CA THR A 88 20.28 -11.91 -27.88
C THR A 88 20.49 -11.65 -29.38
N GLN A 89 19.74 -10.68 -29.92
CA GLN A 89 20.24 -9.75 -30.94
C GLN A 89 20.29 -8.35 -30.34
N LYS A 90 21.49 -7.78 -30.21
CA LYS A 90 21.71 -6.36 -29.88
C LYS A 90 21.04 -5.49 -30.95
N ARG A 91 19.85 -4.96 -30.66
CA ARG A 91 19.27 -3.86 -31.43
C ARG A 91 19.93 -2.56 -30.97
N GLN A 92 20.68 -1.91 -31.85
CA GLN A 92 21.13 -0.53 -31.61
C GLN A 92 19.90 0.38 -31.52
N PRO A 93 19.85 1.34 -30.58
CA PRO A 93 18.79 2.32 -30.54
C PRO A 93 18.84 3.20 -31.80
N PRO A 94 17.69 3.64 -32.34
CA PRO A 94 17.66 4.55 -33.47
C PRO A 94 18.31 5.90 -33.11
N PRO A 95 18.92 6.60 -34.08
CA PRO A 95 19.57 7.89 -33.83
C PRO A 95 18.55 8.95 -33.38
N LEU A 96 18.99 9.82 -32.48
CA LEU A 96 18.20 10.94 -31.96
C LEU A 96 17.77 11.88 -33.11
N PRO A 97 16.53 12.41 -33.08
CA PRO A 97 16.09 13.40 -34.05
C PRO A 97 16.89 14.70 -33.91
N PRO A 98 17.08 15.46 -35.00
CA PRO A 98 17.81 16.73 -34.97
C PRO A 98 17.11 17.76 -34.07
N PRO A 99 17.86 18.69 -33.44
CA PRO A 99 17.30 19.66 -32.53
C PRO A 99 16.34 20.62 -33.24
N MET A 100 15.16 20.78 -32.64
CA MET A 100 14.09 21.65 -33.13
C MET A 100 14.52 23.12 -33.04
N LYS A 101 14.46 23.88 -34.15
CA LYS A 101 14.74 25.32 -34.15
C LYS A 101 13.64 26.05 -33.38
N ILE A 102 14.01 26.65 -32.25
CA ILE A 102 13.15 27.51 -31.42
C ILE A 102 12.89 28.82 -32.20
N PRO A 103 11.64 29.20 -32.49
CA PRO A 103 11.33 30.52 -33.04
C PRO A 103 11.63 31.61 -32.00
N GLN A 104 12.29 32.68 -32.43
CA GLN A 104 12.62 33.83 -31.58
C GLN A 104 11.35 34.50 -31.01
N LYS A 105 11.42 34.86 -29.72
CA LYS A 105 10.40 35.63 -28.98
C LYS A 105 10.10 36.96 -29.69
N THR A 106 8.86 37.14 -30.15
CA THR A 106 8.25 38.46 -30.33
C THR A 106 7.84 39.03 -28.96
N PRO A 107 8.03 40.34 -28.70
CA PRO A 107 7.63 40.96 -27.45
C PRO A 107 6.11 41.12 -27.36
N PRO A 108 5.50 41.07 -26.16
CA PRO A 108 4.06 41.21 -26.02
C PRO A 108 3.63 42.68 -26.19
N MET A 109 2.63 42.90 -27.04
CA MET A 109 1.88 44.15 -27.11
C MET A 109 1.06 44.37 -25.82
N SER A 110 1.12 45.59 -25.29
CA SER A 110 0.34 46.05 -24.16
C SER A 110 -1.12 46.33 -24.53
N HIS A 111 -2.03 45.43 -24.18
CA HIS A 111 -3.46 45.74 -24.16
C HIS A 111 -3.87 46.31 -22.80
N SER A 112 -4.04 47.63 -22.76
CA SER A 112 -4.65 48.36 -21.65
C SER A 112 -6.16 48.07 -21.60
N LEU A 113 -6.59 47.26 -20.63
CA LEU A 113 -8.00 47.09 -20.28
C LEU A 113 -8.44 48.22 -19.33
N LYS A 114 -9.10 49.24 -19.88
CA LYS A 114 -9.86 50.23 -19.11
C LYS A 114 -11.01 49.53 -18.37
N ARG A 115 -10.89 49.36 -17.04
CA ARG A 115 -12.01 48.98 -16.17
C ARG A 115 -12.99 50.16 -16.06
N LYS A 116 -14.25 49.95 -16.47
CA LYS A 116 -15.37 50.83 -16.09
C LYS A 116 -15.76 50.55 -14.62
N PRO A 117 -16.13 51.57 -13.83
CA PRO A 117 -16.57 51.37 -12.45
C PRO A 117 -17.99 50.80 -12.45
N GLN A 118 -18.16 49.59 -11.90
CA GLN A 118 -19.45 48.96 -11.70
C GLN A 118 -20.09 49.54 -10.42
N LYS A 119 -21.18 50.31 -10.57
CA LYS A 119 -22.00 50.75 -9.44
C LYS A 119 -22.68 49.55 -8.79
N LYS A 120 -22.41 49.34 -7.50
CA LYS A 120 -22.95 48.24 -6.69
C LYS A 120 -24.26 48.69 -6.06
N THR A 121 -25.39 48.48 -6.72
CA THR A 121 -26.71 48.62 -6.09
C THR A 121 -27.01 47.35 -5.30
N ARG A 122 -26.87 47.43 -3.97
CA ARG A 122 -27.30 46.34 -3.07
C ARG A 122 -28.83 46.35 -3.01
N ASP A 123 -29.43 45.26 -3.47
CA ASP A 123 -30.89 45.09 -3.49
C ASP A 123 -31.38 44.87 -2.05
N LEU A 124 -32.03 45.89 -1.48
CA LEU A 124 -32.47 45.94 -0.08
C LEU A 124 -33.39 44.76 0.29
N LYS A 125 -34.09 44.19 -0.70
CA LYS A 125 -34.96 43.02 -0.56
C LYS A 125 -34.18 41.74 -0.24
N VAL A 126 -32.98 41.58 -0.77
CA VAL A 126 -32.12 40.40 -0.53
C VAL A 126 -31.53 40.44 0.89
N ALA A 127 -31.22 41.63 1.39
CA ALA A 127 -30.75 41.80 2.77
C ALA A 127 -31.85 41.51 3.80
N LEU A 128 -33.10 41.90 3.52
CA LEU A 128 -34.25 41.63 4.37
C LEU A 128 -34.60 40.13 4.43
N LEU A 129 -34.52 39.42 3.30
CA LEU A 129 -34.73 37.96 3.28
C LEU A 129 -33.65 37.21 4.07
N GLY A 130 -32.39 37.62 3.94
CA GLY A 130 -31.28 37.02 4.69
C GLY A 130 -31.45 37.19 6.20
N SER A 131 -31.86 38.39 6.65
CA SER A 131 -32.12 38.66 8.07
C SER A 131 -33.27 37.82 8.61
N LEU A 132 -34.36 37.66 7.85
CA LEU A 132 -35.50 36.83 8.25
C LEU A 132 -35.11 35.35 8.42
N LEU A 133 -34.30 34.81 7.50
CA LEU A 133 -33.81 33.42 7.60
C LEU A 133 -32.96 33.20 8.86
N THR A 134 -32.07 34.15 9.17
CA THR A 134 -31.24 34.06 10.39
C THR A 134 -32.07 34.13 11.66
N PHE A 135 -33.13 34.94 11.67
CA PHE A 135 -34.03 35.07 12.82
C PHE A 135 -34.85 33.79 13.05
N VAL A 136 -35.37 33.18 11.99
CA VAL A 136 -36.09 31.88 12.07
C VAL A 136 -35.14 30.77 12.55
N SER A 137 -33.91 30.73 12.05
CA SER A 137 -32.90 29.77 12.51
C SER A 137 -32.57 29.92 13.99
N PHE A 138 -32.54 31.17 14.51
CA PHE A 138 -32.27 31.44 15.92
C PHE A 138 -33.43 31.02 16.82
N LEU A 139 -34.68 31.24 16.39
CA LEU A 139 -35.87 30.77 17.11
C LEU A 139 -35.95 29.24 17.18
N LEU A 140 -35.56 28.54 16.11
CA LEU A 140 -35.50 27.09 16.07
C LEU A 140 -34.45 26.55 17.05
N LEU A 141 -33.29 27.20 17.14
CA LEU A 141 -32.24 26.85 18.09
C LEU A 141 -32.72 27.02 19.55
N ILE A 142 -33.40 28.13 19.86
CA ILE A 142 -33.98 28.37 21.19
C ILE A 142 -35.03 27.31 21.53
N SER A 143 -35.89 26.94 20.57
CA SER A 143 -36.90 25.89 20.74
C SER A 143 -36.28 24.54 21.11
N VAL A 144 -35.19 24.15 20.44
CA VAL A 144 -34.48 22.90 20.73
C VAL A 144 -33.85 22.94 22.12
N ILE A 145 -33.24 24.06 22.52
CA ILE A 145 -32.66 24.22 23.86
C ILE A 145 -33.75 24.13 24.94
N LEU A 146 -34.91 24.76 24.72
CA LEU A 146 -36.05 24.69 25.63
C LEU A 146 -36.59 23.25 25.75
N LEU A 147 -36.61 22.50 24.64
CA LEU A 147 -37.02 21.10 24.65
C LEU A 147 -36.07 20.24 25.48
N ILE A 148 -34.76 20.43 25.33
CA ILE A 148 -33.73 19.72 26.12
C ILE A 148 -33.89 20.01 27.62
N VAL A 149 -34.09 21.27 28.00
CA VAL A 149 -34.29 21.69 29.40
C VAL A 149 -35.60 21.14 29.99
N LEU A 150 -36.65 21.03 29.18
CA LEU A 150 -37.92 20.44 29.62
C LEU A 150 -37.81 18.92 29.80
N THR A 151 -37.08 18.22 28.92
CA THR A 151 -36.85 16.77 29.05
C THR A 151 -35.91 16.39 30.19
N SER A 152 -34.97 17.26 30.58
CA SER A 152 -34.08 17.01 31.71
C SER A 152 -34.76 17.19 33.06
N ARG A 153 -35.86 17.97 33.14
CA ARG A 153 -36.67 18.12 34.37
C ARG A 153 -37.58 16.93 34.67
N THR A 154 -37.86 16.07 33.69
CA THR A 154 -38.78 14.93 33.88
C THR A 154 -38.12 13.65 34.41
N GLN A 155 -36.78 13.63 34.62
CA GLN A 155 -36.07 12.43 35.10
C GLN A 155 -35.69 12.44 36.59
N THR A 156 -35.95 13.52 37.34
CA THR A 156 -35.74 13.54 38.80
C THR A 156 -37.06 13.36 39.53
N THR A 157 -37.61 12.15 39.54
CA THR A 157 -38.52 11.66 40.60
C THR A 157 -38.68 10.16 40.44
N GLN A 158 -37.84 9.39 41.13
CA GLN A 158 -38.21 8.11 41.77
C GLN A 158 -36.99 7.49 42.47
N SER A 159 -37.00 7.57 43.79
CA SER A 159 -36.50 6.53 44.69
C SER A 159 -37.52 6.41 45.84
N PRO A 160 -37.77 5.19 46.34
CA PRO A 160 -37.36 4.94 47.72
C PRO A 160 -36.84 3.51 48.01
N THR A 161 -35.75 3.49 48.78
CA THR A 161 -35.39 2.65 49.96
C THR A 161 -35.74 1.16 50.06
N SER A 162 -34.70 0.37 50.40
CA SER A 162 -34.72 -0.57 51.55
C SER A 162 -33.30 -0.94 51.99
N GLU A 163 -32.97 -0.63 53.26
CA GLU A 163 -31.91 -1.25 54.09
C GLU A 163 -32.32 -2.73 54.39
N ALA A 164 -31.53 -3.70 54.88
CA ALA A 164 -30.34 -3.72 55.72
C ALA A 164 -29.76 -5.17 55.80
N LEU A 165 -28.54 -5.28 56.37
CA LEU A 165 -27.96 -6.39 57.17
C LEU A 165 -27.05 -7.49 56.55
N LEU A 166 -25.77 -7.36 56.90
CA LEU A 166 -24.86 -8.31 57.59
C LEU A 166 -24.09 -9.43 56.83
N SER A 167 -22.76 -9.27 56.96
CA SER A 167 -21.74 -10.24 57.41
C SER A 167 -20.97 -11.13 56.41
N ASN A 168 -19.66 -10.87 56.41
CA ASN A 168 -18.49 -11.76 56.51
C ASN A 168 -18.12 -12.82 55.44
N ASN A 169 -16.85 -12.66 55.04
CA ASN A 169 -15.78 -13.63 54.79
C ASN A 169 -15.70 -14.47 53.50
N ASP A 170 -14.52 -14.28 52.89
CA ASP A 170 -13.54 -15.25 52.39
C ASP A 170 -13.79 -16.08 51.11
N ASN A 171 -12.79 -15.90 50.23
CA ASN A 171 -12.19 -16.84 49.29
C ASN A 171 -12.80 -17.07 47.89
N ALA A 172 -11.84 -17.10 46.95
CA ALA A 172 -11.77 -17.95 45.77
C ALA A 172 -12.20 -17.37 44.40
N TYR A 173 -11.19 -17.28 43.52
CA TYR A 173 -11.23 -17.48 42.07
C TYR A 173 -12.25 -16.67 41.27
N SER A 174 -11.81 -15.52 40.74
CA SER A 174 -12.48 -14.78 39.67
C SER A 174 -12.19 -15.42 38.31
N ASN A 175 -13.10 -16.26 37.85
CA ASN A 175 -13.47 -16.37 36.43
C ASN A 175 -14.95 -15.98 36.33
N ASP A 176 -15.33 -15.44 35.17
CA ASP A 176 -16.69 -15.06 34.77
C ASP A 176 -17.08 -13.58 34.93
N GLU A 177 -16.40 -12.71 34.17
CA GLU A 177 -17.02 -11.51 33.60
C GLU A 177 -16.68 -11.37 32.12
N GLU A 178 -17.21 -12.26 31.28
CA GLU A 178 -17.23 -12.03 29.83
C GLU A 178 -18.55 -12.51 29.20
N ALA A 179 -19.66 -12.07 29.77
CA ALA A 179 -20.97 -12.25 29.15
C ALA A 179 -21.96 -11.19 29.61
N ARG A 180 -21.67 -9.91 29.31
CA ARG A 180 -22.64 -8.80 29.13
C ARG A 180 -21.91 -7.46 28.99
N SER A 181 -21.45 -7.15 27.79
CA SER A 181 -21.51 -5.77 27.33
C SER A 181 -21.82 -5.74 25.84
N GLY A 182 -22.96 -5.14 25.49
CA GLY A 182 -23.17 -4.62 24.14
C GLY A 182 -22.30 -3.38 24.01
N GLY A 183 -20.99 -3.58 23.89
CA GLY A 183 -20.00 -2.52 23.71
C GLY A 183 -19.86 -2.17 22.24
N SER A 184 -19.92 -0.87 21.92
CA SER A 184 -19.47 -0.34 20.63
C SER A 184 -18.07 -0.90 20.34
N LYS A 185 -17.91 -1.72 19.29
CA LYS A 185 -16.61 -2.26 18.87
C LYS A 185 -15.57 -1.13 18.86
N SER A 186 -14.45 -1.31 19.56
CA SER A 186 -13.38 -0.31 19.53
C SER A 186 -12.88 -0.19 18.08
N LYS A 187 -12.48 1.01 17.66
CA LYS A 187 -11.87 1.25 16.34
C LYS A 187 -10.63 0.35 16.12
N THR A 188 -9.96 -0.03 17.21
CA THR A 188 -8.84 -0.98 17.22
C THR A 188 -9.29 -2.40 16.86
N ASP A 189 -10.44 -2.87 17.38
CA ASP A 189 -11.01 -4.20 17.10
C ASP A 189 -11.48 -4.36 15.65
N ALA A 190 -11.63 -3.25 14.93
CA ALA A 190 -11.93 -3.24 13.50
C ALA A 190 -10.65 -3.35 12.63
N MET A 191 -9.51 -2.87 13.12
CA MET A 191 -8.24 -2.84 12.38
C MET A 191 -7.39 -4.08 12.59
N GLU A 192 -7.44 -4.68 13.77
CA GLU A 192 -6.72 -5.91 14.11
C GLU A 192 -7.71 -6.95 14.63
N VAL A 193 -7.51 -8.21 14.27
CA VAL A 193 -8.29 -9.34 14.76
C VAL A 193 -7.41 -10.35 15.48
N SER A 194 -7.93 -10.96 16.53
CA SER A 194 -7.24 -12.08 17.19
C SER A 194 -7.36 -13.36 16.36
N PRO A 195 -6.42 -14.31 16.50
CA PRO A 195 -6.53 -15.64 15.91
C PRO A 195 -7.83 -16.36 16.27
N SER A 196 -8.29 -16.24 17.52
CA SER A 196 -9.54 -16.86 17.98
C SER A 196 -10.78 -16.29 17.29
N TYR A 197 -10.76 -14.98 16.98
CA TYR A 197 -11.83 -14.35 16.20
C TYR A 197 -11.80 -14.83 14.74
N LEU A 198 -10.61 -14.91 14.10
CA LEU A 198 -10.49 -15.48 12.77
C LEU A 198 -11.00 -16.94 12.73
N LEU A 199 -10.59 -17.76 13.70
CA LEU A 199 -11.08 -19.14 13.85
C LEU A 199 -12.61 -19.18 13.91
N THR A 200 -13.23 -18.28 14.68
CA THR A 200 -14.70 -18.15 14.75
C THR A 200 -15.31 -17.83 13.39
N LEU A 201 -14.70 -16.93 12.61
CA LEU A 201 -15.17 -16.58 11.27
C LEU A 201 -15.07 -17.77 10.30
N LEU A 202 -14.00 -18.57 10.39
CA LEU A 202 -13.78 -19.77 9.58
C LEU A 202 -14.80 -20.86 9.92
N ILE A 203 -14.97 -21.19 11.21
CA ILE A 203 -15.93 -22.20 11.69
C ILE A 203 -17.36 -21.82 11.30
N THR A 204 -17.73 -20.55 11.46
CA THR A 204 -19.08 -20.06 11.13
C THR A 204 -19.29 -19.77 9.64
N LYS A 205 -18.30 -20.10 8.79
CA LYS A 205 -18.33 -19.94 7.31
C LYS A 205 -18.77 -18.53 6.88
N ARG A 206 -18.27 -17.51 7.57
CA ARG A 206 -18.50 -16.11 7.18
C ARG A 206 -17.76 -15.81 5.88
N ARG A 207 -18.20 -14.77 5.17
CA ARG A 207 -17.53 -14.30 3.94
C ARG A 207 -16.24 -13.56 4.30
N VAL A 208 -15.18 -14.33 4.51
CA VAL A 208 -13.82 -13.83 4.75
C VAL A 208 -12.91 -14.11 3.56
N CYS A 209 -11.92 -13.23 3.36
CA CYS A 209 -10.80 -13.47 2.46
C CYS A 209 -9.52 -13.41 3.28
N VAL A 210 -8.94 -14.57 3.57
CA VAL A 210 -7.69 -14.67 4.33
C VAL A 210 -6.55 -14.59 3.33
N LEU A 211 -5.66 -13.61 3.50
CA LEU A 211 -4.57 -13.35 2.57
C LEU A 211 -3.22 -13.26 3.31
N GLU A 212 -2.24 -14.05 2.86
CA GLU A 212 -0.85 -13.97 3.32
C GLU A 212 -0.11 -12.92 2.50
N ALA A 213 0.32 -11.82 3.12
CA ALA A 213 1.14 -10.80 2.48
C ALA A 213 2.58 -11.31 2.31
N SER A 214 3.04 -11.37 1.06
CA SER A 214 4.42 -11.75 0.76
C SER A 214 5.40 -10.64 1.15
N THR A 215 6.68 -11.01 1.27
CA THR A 215 7.77 -10.05 1.31
C THR A 215 8.12 -9.54 -0.10
N ASP A 216 9.18 -8.75 -0.21
CA ASP A 216 9.79 -8.37 -1.50
C ASP A 216 10.47 -9.54 -2.23
N ASN A 217 10.70 -10.66 -1.54
CA ASN A 217 11.16 -11.92 -2.15
C ASN A 217 9.96 -12.86 -2.43
N ASN A 218 9.31 -12.64 -3.57
CA ASN A 218 8.14 -13.41 -4.00
C ASN A 218 8.39 -14.93 -4.08
N GLU A 219 9.57 -15.36 -4.53
CA GLU A 219 9.90 -16.78 -4.68
C GLU A 219 9.92 -17.47 -3.32
N LYS A 220 10.69 -16.90 -2.37
CA LYS A 220 10.74 -17.42 -1.01
C LYS A 220 9.36 -17.41 -0.35
N SER A 221 8.61 -16.30 -0.45
CA SER A 221 7.27 -16.24 0.13
C SER A 221 6.31 -17.27 -0.48
N TRP A 222 6.45 -17.57 -1.78
CA TRP A 222 5.63 -18.60 -2.42
C TRP A 222 6.00 -20.01 -1.96
N ASP A 223 7.28 -20.29 -1.76
CA ASP A 223 7.73 -21.56 -1.21
C ASP A 223 7.22 -21.75 0.22
N ASP A 224 7.44 -20.77 1.10
CA ASP A 224 6.99 -20.81 2.49
C ASP A 224 5.46 -21.00 2.57
N PHE A 225 4.70 -20.28 1.74
CA PHE A 225 3.23 -20.40 1.66
C PHE A 225 2.80 -21.80 1.22
N ARG A 226 3.46 -22.39 0.22
CA ARG A 226 3.11 -23.73 -0.27
C ARG A 226 3.46 -24.82 0.72
N GLU A 227 4.51 -24.64 1.52
CA GLU A 227 4.83 -25.56 2.60
C GLU A 227 3.70 -25.57 3.63
N GLU A 228 3.31 -24.38 4.11
CA GLU A 228 2.24 -24.27 5.09
C GLU A 228 1.64 -22.86 5.15
N HIS A 229 0.31 -22.75 5.16
CA HIS A 229 -0.44 -21.50 5.33
C HIS A 229 -1.72 -21.72 6.15
N ILE A 230 -2.38 -20.64 6.60
CA ILE A 230 -3.67 -20.74 7.32
C ILE A 230 -4.74 -21.33 6.39
N GLU A 231 -5.63 -22.17 6.90
CA GLU A 231 -6.71 -22.75 6.08
C GLU A 231 -7.49 -21.68 5.30
N SER A 232 -7.84 -21.98 4.05
CA SER A 232 -8.53 -21.07 3.14
C SER A 232 -7.75 -19.80 2.73
N ALA A 233 -6.47 -19.67 3.10
CA ALA A 233 -5.66 -18.52 2.72
C ALA A 233 -5.25 -18.53 1.25
N ARG A 234 -4.93 -17.34 0.74
CA ARG A 234 -4.32 -17.14 -0.58
C ARG A 234 -3.14 -16.20 -0.43
N ILE A 235 -2.12 -16.36 -1.27
CA ILE A 235 -0.98 -15.45 -1.24
C ILE A 235 -1.31 -14.11 -1.92
N LEU A 236 -0.84 -13.02 -1.30
CA LEU A 236 -0.91 -11.66 -1.79
C LEU A 236 0.51 -11.14 -2.03
N PHE A 237 0.93 -11.12 -3.29
CA PHE A 237 2.27 -10.72 -3.69
C PHE A 237 2.50 -9.21 -3.57
N PHE A 238 3.56 -8.82 -2.88
CA PHE A 238 3.98 -7.44 -2.69
C PHE A 238 4.19 -6.70 -4.01
N GLY A 239 4.80 -7.35 -5.01
CA GLY A 239 5.03 -6.78 -6.34
C GLY A 239 3.75 -6.42 -7.12
N ASN A 240 2.59 -6.94 -6.71
CA ASN A 240 1.29 -6.57 -7.27
C ASN A 240 0.60 -5.42 -6.51
N LEU A 241 1.08 -5.10 -5.31
CA LEU A 241 0.62 -3.97 -4.51
C LEU A 241 1.43 -2.70 -4.82
N SER A 242 2.71 -2.89 -5.15
CA SER A 242 3.69 -1.82 -5.19
C SER A 242 4.71 -2.00 -6.30
N ARG A 243 5.17 -0.88 -6.89
CA ARG A 243 6.37 -0.83 -7.73
C ARG A 243 7.34 0.18 -7.15
N ASN A 244 8.55 -0.26 -6.81
CA ASN A 244 9.54 0.57 -6.12
C ASN A 244 8.94 1.26 -4.89
N ALA A 245 8.10 0.52 -4.15
CA ALA A 245 7.45 0.97 -2.93
C ALA A 245 6.35 2.05 -3.09
N ALA A 246 6.06 2.48 -4.32
CA ALA A 246 4.89 3.29 -4.64
C ALA A 246 3.67 2.39 -4.96
N PRO A 247 2.46 2.73 -4.48
CA PRO A 247 1.24 1.99 -4.81
C PRO A 247 1.05 1.84 -6.32
N VAL A 248 0.60 0.67 -6.76
CA VAL A 248 0.19 0.48 -8.16
C VAL A 248 -1.04 1.32 -8.50
N HIS A 249 -1.34 1.47 -9.80
CA HIS A 249 -2.55 2.16 -10.22
C HIS A 249 -3.82 1.46 -9.65
N PRO A 250 -4.87 2.20 -9.23
CA PRO A 250 -6.08 1.62 -8.64
C PRO A 250 -6.71 0.49 -9.45
N LEU A 251 -6.75 0.63 -10.78
CA LEU A 251 -7.30 -0.40 -11.67
C LEU A 251 -6.44 -1.67 -11.70
N GLN A 252 -5.12 -1.55 -11.60
CA GLN A 252 -4.21 -2.70 -11.50
C GLN A 252 -4.46 -3.46 -10.19
N PHE A 253 -4.53 -2.73 -9.07
CA PHE A 253 -4.86 -3.33 -7.77
C PHE A 253 -6.25 -3.98 -7.79
N GLN A 254 -7.26 -3.30 -8.36
CA GLN A 254 -8.61 -3.84 -8.47
C GLN A 254 -8.64 -5.18 -9.21
N ARG A 255 -8.01 -5.26 -10.40
CA ARG A 255 -7.92 -6.50 -11.17
C ARG A 255 -7.24 -7.61 -10.35
N TYR A 256 -6.17 -7.27 -9.64
CA TYR A 256 -5.44 -8.23 -8.82
C TYR A 256 -6.25 -8.73 -7.61
N ALA A 257 -6.80 -7.83 -6.79
CA ALA A 257 -7.65 -8.18 -5.66
C ALA A 257 -8.85 -9.04 -6.08
N ARG A 258 -9.49 -8.71 -7.21
CA ARG A 258 -10.56 -9.54 -7.78
C ARG A 258 -10.09 -10.93 -8.20
N SER A 259 -8.88 -11.05 -8.75
CA SER A 259 -8.31 -12.37 -9.12
C SER A 259 -8.07 -13.26 -7.89
N LEU A 260 -7.87 -12.67 -6.71
CA LEU A 260 -7.81 -13.36 -5.42
C LEU A 260 -9.20 -13.63 -4.80
N GLY A 261 -10.28 -13.34 -5.53
CA GLY A 261 -11.66 -13.55 -5.08
C GLY A 261 -12.18 -12.48 -4.10
N VAL A 262 -11.53 -11.32 -4.00
CA VAL A 262 -11.98 -10.24 -3.08
C VAL A 262 -13.24 -9.56 -3.62
N ASP A 263 -14.28 -9.55 -2.81
CA ASP A 263 -15.52 -8.80 -3.03
C ASP A 263 -15.57 -7.54 -2.19
N SER A 264 -16.38 -6.56 -2.59
CA SER A 264 -16.58 -5.33 -1.81
C SER A 264 -17.17 -5.57 -0.41
N ASP A 265 -17.86 -6.69 -0.18
CA ASP A 265 -18.54 -6.99 1.09
C ASP A 265 -17.83 -8.03 1.97
N CYS A 266 -16.78 -8.68 1.47
CA CYS A 266 -15.99 -9.63 2.24
C CYS A 266 -15.12 -8.94 3.29
N HIS A 267 -14.88 -9.63 4.40
CA HIS A 267 -13.90 -9.19 5.39
C HIS A 267 -12.52 -9.73 5.00
N VAL A 268 -11.64 -8.85 4.55
CA VAL A 268 -10.26 -9.19 4.21
C VAL A 268 -9.44 -9.25 5.48
N ILE A 269 -8.85 -10.41 5.77
CA ILE A 269 -7.94 -10.63 6.89
C ILE A 269 -6.54 -10.83 6.32
N LEU A 270 -5.64 -9.90 6.63
CA LEU A 270 -4.27 -9.86 6.16
C LEU A 270 -3.35 -10.40 7.26
N TYR A 271 -2.42 -11.27 6.90
CA TYR A 271 -1.37 -11.70 7.81
C TYR A 271 -0.04 -11.83 7.08
N ASP A 272 1.05 -11.82 7.80
CA ASP A 272 2.37 -12.23 7.34
C ASP A 272 2.97 -13.19 8.37
N ARG A 273 4.25 -13.55 8.23
CA ARG A 273 4.93 -14.53 9.08
C ARG A 273 5.57 -13.90 10.32
N GLY A 274 4.82 -13.05 11.02
CA GLY A 274 5.22 -12.47 12.31
C GLY A 274 5.87 -11.08 12.21
N ASP A 275 6.40 -10.71 11.05
CA ASP A 275 7.04 -9.39 10.88
C ASP A 275 6.05 -8.21 11.02
N MET A 276 4.76 -8.44 10.76
CA MET A 276 3.64 -7.48 10.73
C MET A 276 3.77 -6.33 9.72
N ILE A 277 4.97 -6.08 9.20
CA ILE A 277 5.29 -4.98 8.31
C ILE A 277 4.63 -5.15 6.93
N TRP A 278 4.55 -6.38 6.42
CA TRP A 278 3.97 -6.67 5.11
C TRP A 278 2.45 -6.69 5.18
N ALA A 279 1.90 -7.26 6.25
CA ALA A 279 0.46 -7.24 6.52
C ALA A 279 -0.05 -5.80 6.71
N THR A 280 0.69 -4.95 7.43
CA THR A 280 0.32 -3.54 7.61
C THR A 280 0.47 -2.72 6.33
N TYR A 281 1.45 -3.01 5.47
CA TYR A 281 1.55 -2.40 4.15
C TYR A 281 0.35 -2.79 3.27
N ALA A 282 0.02 -4.07 3.20
CA ALA A 282 -1.17 -4.54 2.49
C ALA A 282 -2.43 -3.87 3.04
N PHE A 283 -2.55 -3.75 4.37
CA PHE A 283 -3.68 -3.08 5.01
C PHE A 283 -3.81 -1.63 4.58
N TRP A 284 -2.70 -0.89 4.53
CA TRP A 284 -2.68 0.48 4.03
C TRP A 284 -3.13 0.55 2.57
N ILE A 285 -2.67 -0.36 1.70
CA ILE A 285 -3.06 -0.42 0.28
C ILE A 285 -4.57 -0.71 0.12
N PHE A 286 -5.12 -1.69 0.84
CA PHE A 286 -6.57 -1.94 0.82
C PHE A 286 -7.37 -0.73 1.32
N THR A 287 -6.87 -0.04 2.34
CA THR A 287 -7.49 1.20 2.86
C THR A 287 -7.42 2.33 1.83
N LEU A 288 -6.26 2.53 1.19
CA LEU A 288 -6.02 3.52 0.13
C LEU A 288 -6.97 3.32 -1.05
N PHE A 289 -7.28 2.07 -1.39
CA PHE A 289 -8.21 1.73 -2.46
C PHE A 289 -9.65 1.48 -1.98
N GLY A 290 -9.99 1.89 -0.76
CA GLY A 290 -11.38 2.02 -0.32
C GLY A 290 -12.06 0.73 0.16
N HIS A 291 -11.31 -0.33 0.49
CA HIS A 291 -11.89 -1.52 1.10
C HIS A 291 -12.17 -1.29 2.59
N ASN A 292 -13.45 -1.22 2.97
CA ASN A 292 -13.85 -0.81 4.31
C ASN A 292 -13.70 -1.91 5.38
N LYS A 293 -13.69 -3.19 4.98
CA LYS A 293 -13.61 -4.34 5.89
C LYS A 293 -12.28 -5.06 5.70
N VAL A 294 -11.22 -4.42 6.15
CA VAL A 294 -9.87 -4.99 6.18
C VAL A 294 -9.35 -5.00 7.62
N SER A 295 -8.71 -6.08 8.03
CA SER A 295 -8.04 -6.19 9.32
C SER A 295 -6.73 -6.96 9.18
N VAL A 296 -5.79 -6.70 10.08
CA VAL A 296 -4.54 -7.47 10.23
C VAL A 296 -4.74 -8.55 11.30
N LEU A 297 -4.21 -9.75 11.08
CA LEU A 297 -4.19 -10.82 12.07
C LEU A 297 -3.10 -10.56 13.10
N SER A 298 -3.48 -10.40 14.37
CA SER A 298 -2.54 -10.17 15.47
C SER A 298 -1.54 -11.33 15.58
N GLY A 299 -0.25 -11.02 15.56
CA GLY A 299 0.84 -11.99 15.67
C GLY A 299 1.07 -12.85 14.42
N GLY A 300 0.32 -12.59 13.33
CA GLY A 300 0.52 -13.24 12.05
C GLY A 300 0.40 -14.77 12.07
N PHE A 301 1.14 -15.42 11.18
CA PHE A 301 1.20 -16.87 11.08
C PHE A 301 1.87 -17.53 12.29
N ASP A 302 2.88 -16.88 12.88
CA ASP A 302 3.64 -17.43 14.00
C ASP A 302 2.75 -17.63 15.23
N GLU A 303 1.89 -16.65 15.54
CA GLU A 303 0.93 -16.77 16.63
C GLU A 303 -0.15 -17.84 16.33
N TRP A 304 -0.59 -17.95 15.07
CA TRP A 304 -1.50 -19.02 14.64
C TRP A 304 -0.88 -20.40 14.89
N LYS A 305 0.39 -20.59 14.51
CA LYS A 305 1.17 -21.82 14.76
C LYS A 305 1.38 -22.07 16.24
N ARG A 306 1.66 -21.04 17.03
CA ARG A 306 1.78 -21.17 18.49
C ARG A 306 0.48 -21.70 19.09
N LEU A 307 -0.66 -21.16 18.70
CA LEU A 307 -1.97 -21.60 19.19
C LEU A 307 -2.36 -23.00 18.70
N GLN A 308 -1.93 -23.38 17.50
CA GLN A 308 -2.09 -24.74 16.96
C GLN A 308 -1.46 -25.81 17.85
N THR A 309 -0.34 -25.51 18.54
CA THR A 309 0.27 -26.45 19.49
C THR A 309 -0.64 -26.78 20.69
N GLY A 310 -1.55 -25.87 21.04
CA GLY A 310 -2.50 -26.04 22.14
C GLY A 310 -3.91 -26.47 21.72
N SER A 311 -4.23 -26.39 20.42
CA SER A 311 -5.55 -26.78 19.88
C SER A 311 -5.48 -27.09 18.39
N GLU A 312 -5.90 -28.29 18.01
CA GLU A 312 -6.01 -28.74 16.60
C GLU A 312 -7.05 -27.97 15.78
N GLN A 313 -7.85 -27.09 16.41
CA GLN A 313 -8.81 -26.25 15.71
C GLN A 313 -8.14 -25.17 14.85
N TYR A 314 -6.91 -24.74 15.20
CA TYR A 314 -6.13 -23.82 14.38
C TYR A 314 -5.49 -24.57 13.21
N ARG A 315 -6.24 -24.69 12.12
CA ARG A 315 -5.84 -25.50 10.97
C ARG A 315 -4.92 -24.76 10.02
N THR A 316 -4.07 -25.53 9.35
CA THR A 316 -3.19 -25.09 8.28
C THR A 316 -3.35 -26.01 7.06
N GLU A 317 -2.97 -25.50 5.90
CA GLU A 317 -3.02 -26.19 4.60
C GLU A 317 -1.65 -26.09 3.91
N SER A 318 -1.40 -26.97 2.94
CA SER A 318 -0.22 -26.94 2.07
C SER A 318 -0.66 -26.88 0.61
N GLY A 319 0.22 -26.38 -0.27
CA GLY A 319 -0.04 -26.23 -1.70
C GLY A 319 -0.39 -24.80 -2.13
N PRO A 320 -0.99 -24.59 -3.31
CA PRO A 320 -1.09 -23.26 -3.93
C PRO A 320 -2.12 -22.32 -3.30
N GLY A 321 -2.74 -22.69 -2.19
CA GLY A 321 -3.77 -21.91 -1.50
C GLY A 321 -5.19 -22.23 -1.95
N ALA A 322 -6.15 -21.56 -1.33
CA ALA A 322 -7.56 -21.79 -1.56
C ALA A 322 -7.99 -21.43 -2.98
N TYR A 323 -8.60 -22.40 -3.68
CA TYR A 323 -9.12 -22.19 -5.04
C TYR A 323 -10.12 -21.02 -5.09
N VAL A 324 -9.94 -20.15 -6.09
CA VAL A 324 -10.85 -19.02 -6.33
C VAL A 324 -11.98 -19.50 -7.23
N GLN A 325 -13.16 -19.71 -6.67
CA GLN A 325 -14.33 -20.21 -7.43
C GLN A 325 -14.86 -19.19 -8.45
N ARG A 326 -14.69 -17.90 -8.16
CA ARG A 326 -15.08 -16.82 -9.06
C ARG A 326 -14.19 -15.60 -8.86
N ILE A 327 -14.07 -14.81 -9.91
CA ILE A 327 -13.49 -13.47 -9.82
C ILE A 327 -14.34 -12.63 -8.86
N GLY A 328 -13.68 -11.91 -7.96
CA GLY A 328 -14.32 -11.01 -7.00
C GLY A 328 -14.93 -9.77 -7.66
N ASN A 329 -15.73 -9.01 -6.92
CA ASN A 329 -16.38 -7.80 -7.41
C ASN A 329 -15.84 -6.48 -6.86
N PHE A 330 -14.74 -6.51 -6.08
CA PHE A 330 -14.14 -5.34 -5.44
C PHE A 330 -13.98 -4.14 -6.39
N GLN A 331 -14.38 -2.95 -6.00
CA GLN A 331 -14.17 -1.71 -6.77
C GLN A 331 -13.21 -0.81 -6.03
N ALA A 332 -12.08 -0.48 -6.66
CA ALA A 332 -11.08 0.38 -6.05
C ALA A 332 -11.53 1.84 -6.09
N GLU A 333 -11.50 2.50 -4.95
CA GLU A 333 -11.78 3.92 -4.78
C GLU A 333 -10.59 4.60 -4.10
N TRP A 334 -9.99 5.61 -4.75
CA TRP A 334 -8.83 6.30 -4.20
C TRP A 334 -9.22 7.16 -2.98
N LYS A 335 -8.67 6.81 -1.82
CA LYS A 335 -8.87 7.53 -0.55
C LYS A 335 -7.68 8.46 -0.29
N SER A 336 -7.83 9.74 -0.64
CA SER A 336 -6.78 10.75 -0.49
C SER A 336 -6.44 11.11 0.97
N ASN A 337 -7.21 10.63 1.96
CA ASN A 337 -6.98 10.93 3.37
C ASN A 337 -5.94 10.01 4.04
N VAL A 338 -5.42 9.00 3.34
CA VAL A 338 -4.38 8.08 3.86
C VAL A 338 -3.06 8.15 3.11
N ILE A 339 -2.97 9.04 2.13
CA ILE A 339 -1.77 9.33 1.34
C ILE A 339 -1.61 10.84 1.17
N CYS A 340 -0.38 11.33 1.17
CA CYS A 340 -0.08 12.72 0.80
C CYS A 340 1.12 12.77 -0.15
N THR A 341 1.25 13.92 -0.81
CA THR A 341 2.23 14.19 -1.88
C THR A 341 3.37 15.06 -1.37
N PHE A 342 4.43 15.17 -2.18
CA PHE A 342 5.53 16.12 -1.91
C PHE A 342 5.03 17.55 -1.64
N ASP A 343 4.06 18.04 -2.42
CA ASP A 343 3.56 19.41 -2.30
C ASP A 343 2.80 19.62 -0.97
N ASP A 344 2.11 18.59 -0.49
CA ASP A 344 1.45 18.61 0.83
C ASP A 344 2.50 18.70 1.96
N VAL A 345 3.57 17.92 1.88
CA VAL A 345 4.66 17.94 2.88
C VAL A 345 5.42 19.27 2.83
N LEU A 346 5.70 19.78 1.63
CA LEU A 346 6.34 21.08 1.43
C LEU A 346 5.51 22.20 2.05
N THR A 347 4.21 22.24 1.76
CA THR A 347 3.27 23.20 2.33
C THR A 347 3.22 23.09 3.86
N ASN A 348 3.30 21.87 4.40
CA ASN A 348 3.35 21.66 5.85
C ASN A 348 4.60 22.25 6.52
N THR A 349 5.72 22.43 5.80
CA THR A 349 6.90 23.07 6.39
C THR A 349 6.67 24.54 6.76
N GLU A 350 5.75 25.21 6.06
CA GLU A 350 5.33 26.58 6.34
C GLU A 350 4.15 26.62 7.33
N LEU A 351 3.11 25.81 7.07
CA LEU A 351 1.87 25.86 7.85
C LEU A 351 1.96 25.15 9.21
N LYS A 352 2.84 24.13 9.34
CA LYS A 352 3.04 23.33 10.54
C LYS A 352 1.75 22.74 11.11
N THR A 353 0.84 22.33 10.23
CA THR A 353 -0.48 21.79 10.60
C THR A 353 -0.43 20.29 10.89
N TYR A 354 0.59 19.58 10.41
CA TYR A 354 0.85 18.17 10.68
C TYR A 354 2.16 18.01 11.46
N ASP A 355 2.20 17.03 12.37
CA ASP A 355 3.46 16.48 12.86
C ASP A 355 4.05 15.56 11.78
N VAL A 356 5.37 15.52 11.67
CA VAL A 356 6.06 14.72 10.65
C VAL A 356 6.88 13.66 11.34
N VAL A 357 6.66 12.39 10.98
CA VAL A 357 7.32 11.23 11.58
C VAL A 357 8.13 10.51 10.51
N ASP A 358 9.40 10.29 10.82
CA ASP A 358 10.31 9.46 10.07
C ASP A 358 10.39 8.06 10.70
N ALA A 359 9.99 7.05 9.93
CA ALA A 359 10.03 5.63 10.32
C ALA A 359 11.33 4.93 9.88
N GLN A 360 12.34 5.67 9.42
CA GLN A 360 13.71 5.18 9.29
C GLN A 360 14.27 4.72 10.65
N ASP A 361 15.30 3.88 10.62
CA ASP A 361 16.03 3.54 11.83
C ASP A 361 16.92 4.72 12.26
N LYS A 362 17.46 4.66 13.47
CA LYS A 362 18.12 5.81 14.11
C LYS A 362 19.37 6.23 13.33
N GLU A 363 20.07 5.28 12.74
CA GLU A 363 21.29 5.48 11.96
C GLU A 363 21.00 6.15 10.60
N GLU A 364 19.95 5.72 9.88
CA GLU A 364 19.49 6.34 8.65
C GLU A 364 18.97 7.76 8.90
N TYR A 365 18.12 7.94 9.92
CA TYR A 365 17.62 9.25 10.31
C TYR A 365 18.76 10.21 10.67
N SER A 366 19.72 9.73 11.46
CA SER A 366 20.89 10.51 11.90
C SER A 366 21.94 10.69 10.82
N GLY A 367 21.79 10.06 9.64
CA GLY A 367 22.70 10.16 8.52
C GLY A 367 24.09 9.52 8.71
N ILE A 368 24.21 8.55 9.61
CA ILE A 368 25.50 7.93 10.02
C ILE A 368 25.88 6.72 9.11
N GLY A 369 24.95 6.22 8.31
CA GLY A 369 25.15 5.05 7.45
C GLY A 369 26.09 5.26 6.25
N THR A 370 26.61 4.16 5.71
CA THR A 370 27.45 4.14 4.50
C THR A 370 26.63 3.66 3.29
N GLY A 371 26.89 4.20 2.09
CA GLY A 371 26.30 3.71 0.83
C GLY A 371 25.17 4.56 0.24
N ALA A 372 24.30 5.15 1.06
CA ALA A 372 23.23 6.06 0.61
C ALA A 372 23.38 7.48 1.22
N ILE A 373 22.65 8.47 0.68
CA ILE A 373 22.54 9.79 1.30
C ILE A 373 21.41 9.73 2.32
N PHE A 374 21.80 9.48 3.56
CA PHE A 374 20.92 9.41 4.70
C PHE A 374 20.69 10.77 5.35
N GLY A 375 19.64 10.88 6.16
CA GLY A 375 19.14 12.13 6.71
C GLY A 375 17.63 12.12 6.83
N HIS A 376 17.07 13.30 7.14
CA HIS A 376 15.63 13.45 7.39
C HIS A 376 15.11 14.84 7.00
N ILE A 377 13.78 14.93 6.92
CA ILE A 377 13.06 16.19 6.77
C ILE A 377 13.26 17.00 8.05
N ARG A 378 13.67 18.27 7.95
CA ARG A 378 14.08 19.09 9.11
C ARG A 378 13.07 19.17 10.27
N SER A 379 11.78 19.12 9.97
CA SER A 379 10.71 19.18 10.97
C SER A 379 10.30 17.81 11.52
N ALA A 380 10.88 16.72 11.02
CA ALA A 380 10.49 15.37 11.40
C ALA A 380 11.07 14.96 12.76
N VAL A 381 10.33 14.10 13.45
CA VAL A 381 10.81 13.33 14.58
C VAL A 381 10.98 11.87 14.17
N ASN A 382 11.93 11.16 14.76
CA ASN A 382 12.19 9.76 14.41
C ASN A 382 11.41 8.83 15.35
N ILE A 383 10.63 7.91 14.77
CA ILE A 383 9.98 6.82 15.48
C ILE A 383 10.21 5.53 14.66
N PRO A 384 11.29 4.78 14.94
CA PRO A 384 11.54 3.48 14.33
C PRO A 384 10.47 2.45 14.69
N ILE A 385 10.33 1.43 13.84
CA ILE A 385 9.38 0.32 14.07
C ILE A 385 9.63 -0.44 15.38
N ASP A 386 10.90 -0.50 15.81
CA ASP A 386 11.32 -1.14 17.06
C ASP A 386 10.74 -0.45 18.31
N ASP A 387 10.39 0.83 18.20
CA ASP A 387 9.81 1.60 19.30
C ASP A 387 8.29 1.39 19.41
N VAL A 388 7.64 0.70 18.45
CA VAL A 388 6.18 0.42 18.47
C VAL A 388 5.82 -1.06 18.50
N PHE A 389 6.77 -1.95 18.22
CA PHE A 389 6.57 -3.40 18.15
C PHE A 389 7.66 -4.16 18.90
N SER A 390 7.25 -5.07 19.78
CA SER A 390 8.18 -5.94 20.52
C SER A 390 8.48 -7.17 19.69
N TRP A 391 9.64 -7.20 19.03
CA TRP A 391 10.11 -8.37 18.26
C TRP A 391 10.34 -9.61 19.11
N ARG A 392 10.74 -9.43 20.38
CA ARG A 392 10.91 -10.55 21.32
C ARG A 392 9.58 -11.21 21.65
N ASP A 393 8.55 -10.39 21.86
CA ASP A 393 7.23 -10.87 22.28
C ASP A 393 6.26 -11.04 21.10
N GLN A 394 6.71 -10.74 19.87
CA GLN A 394 5.95 -10.78 18.61
C GLN A 394 4.58 -10.10 18.70
N ARG A 395 4.57 -8.89 19.29
CA ARG A 395 3.33 -8.13 19.51
C ARG A 395 3.58 -6.63 19.51
N TRP A 396 2.54 -5.88 19.17
CA TRP A 396 2.49 -4.44 19.38
C TRP A 396 2.71 -4.09 20.85
N LEU A 397 3.32 -2.93 21.10
CA LEU A 397 3.20 -2.33 22.44
C LEU A 397 1.71 -2.12 22.77
N ASN A 398 1.37 -2.29 24.05
CA ASN A 398 0.02 -2.00 24.50
C ASN A 398 -0.30 -0.50 24.28
N ASN A 399 -1.58 -0.15 24.22
CA ASN A 399 -2.00 1.22 23.87
C ASN A 399 -1.44 2.29 24.83
N SER A 400 -1.18 1.96 26.11
CA SER A 400 -0.61 2.89 27.09
C SER A 400 0.86 3.18 26.78
N ASP A 401 1.67 2.14 26.58
CA ASP A 401 3.08 2.26 26.26
C ASP A 401 3.29 2.89 24.88
N LEU A 402 2.49 2.48 23.89
CA LEU A 402 2.52 3.09 22.56
C LEU A 402 2.15 4.58 22.63
N SER A 403 1.11 4.96 23.38
CA SER A 403 0.75 6.37 23.54
C SER A 403 1.87 7.18 24.21
N ARG A 404 2.62 6.58 25.14
CA ARG A 404 3.78 7.19 25.77
C ARG A 404 4.92 7.40 24.78
N VAL A 405 5.26 6.39 23.98
CA VAL A 405 6.29 6.52 22.92
C VAL A 405 5.94 7.67 21.97
N LEU A 406 4.68 7.75 21.54
CA LEU A 406 4.22 8.82 20.64
C LEU A 406 4.28 10.20 21.31
N SER A 407 3.86 10.32 22.57
CA SER A 407 3.91 11.60 23.31
C SER A 407 5.35 12.05 23.62
N ASP A 408 6.23 11.12 23.97
CA ASP A 408 7.63 11.39 24.29
C ASP A 408 8.41 11.83 23.04
N ALA A 409 8.02 11.34 21.86
CA ALA A 409 8.47 11.83 20.57
C ALA A 409 7.90 13.22 20.20
N GLY A 410 7.01 13.79 21.02
CA GLY A 410 6.46 15.13 20.84
C GLY A 410 5.22 15.21 19.95
N LEU A 411 4.55 14.08 19.66
CA LEU A 411 3.33 14.10 18.86
C LEU A 411 2.14 14.59 19.68
N HIS A 412 1.29 15.38 19.02
CA HIS A 412 0.04 15.86 19.62
C HIS A 412 -1.16 15.05 19.12
N PRO A 413 -1.96 14.41 20.00
CA PRO A 413 -3.09 13.57 19.57
C PRO A 413 -4.13 14.25 18.66
N GLN A 414 -4.29 15.57 18.81
CA GLN A 414 -5.26 16.36 18.04
C GLN A 414 -4.69 16.85 16.70
N LYS A 415 -3.37 16.77 16.52
CA LYS A 415 -2.69 17.21 15.31
C LYS A 415 -2.52 16.01 14.37
N PRO A 416 -2.89 16.13 13.08
CA PRO A 416 -2.70 15.02 12.16
C PRO A 416 -1.21 14.77 11.91
N VAL A 417 -0.86 13.55 11.50
CA VAL A 417 0.52 13.09 11.36
C VAL A 417 0.80 12.69 9.93
N ILE A 418 1.93 13.14 9.39
CA ILE A 418 2.51 12.64 8.13
C ILE A 418 3.61 11.65 8.50
N VAL A 419 3.55 10.44 7.96
CA VAL A 419 4.57 9.41 8.17
C VAL A 419 5.31 9.13 6.87
N TYR A 420 6.62 8.99 6.93
CA TYR A 420 7.45 8.60 5.79
C TYR A 420 8.63 7.73 6.22
N CYS A 421 9.33 7.12 5.27
CA CYS A 421 10.63 6.46 5.51
C CYS A 421 11.45 6.52 4.21
N SER A 422 11.90 5.37 3.70
CA SER A 422 12.58 5.27 2.39
C SER A 422 11.64 4.70 1.31
N THR A 423 10.79 3.75 1.69
CA THR A 423 9.99 2.92 0.77
C THR A 423 8.54 2.77 1.23
N SER A 424 8.05 3.61 2.15
CA SER A 424 6.71 3.52 2.73
C SER A 424 6.36 2.21 3.48
N VAL A 425 7.20 1.17 3.44
CA VAL A 425 6.96 -0.13 4.09
C VAL A 425 7.04 -0.01 5.62
N ARG A 426 8.09 0.63 6.16
CA ARG A 426 8.13 0.95 7.60
C ARG A 426 7.09 1.99 8.00
N SER A 427 6.79 2.93 7.09
CA SER A 427 5.77 3.96 7.33
C SER A 427 4.38 3.37 7.49
N SER A 428 4.03 2.30 6.76
CA SER A 428 2.72 1.65 6.95
C SER A 428 2.58 0.99 8.32
N MET A 429 3.66 0.47 8.87
CA MET A 429 3.68 -0.11 10.21
C MET A 429 3.50 0.97 11.29
N ILE A 430 4.24 2.08 11.19
CA ILE A 430 4.08 3.23 12.10
C ILE A 430 2.69 3.89 11.93
N TRP A 431 2.21 4.02 10.70
CA TRP A 431 0.86 4.52 10.39
C TRP A 431 -0.21 3.63 11.03
N PHE A 432 -0.04 2.31 10.98
CA PHE A 432 -0.93 1.37 11.66
C PHE A 432 -0.89 1.57 13.17
N ALA A 433 0.30 1.69 13.78
CA ALA A 433 0.47 1.97 15.20
C ALA A 433 -0.20 3.28 15.65
N LEU A 434 0.01 4.37 14.92
CA LEU A 434 -0.65 5.66 15.14
C LEU A 434 -2.17 5.54 15.14
N ARG A 435 -2.71 4.79 14.18
CA ARG A 435 -4.16 4.55 14.06
C ARG A 435 -4.72 3.75 15.24
N ARG A 436 -3.96 2.81 15.81
CA ARG A 436 -4.34 2.08 17.05
C ARG A 436 -4.51 3.03 18.24
N CYS A 437 -3.69 4.07 18.30
CA CYS A 437 -3.77 5.15 19.29
C CYS A 437 -4.69 6.31 18.88
N ASN A 438 -5.57 6.11 17.91
CA ASN A 438 -6.54 7.09 17.42
C ASN A 438 -5.96 8.36 16.78
N TYR A 439 -4.69 8.38 16.39
CA TYR A 439 -4.13 9.47 15.61
C TYR A 439 -4.70 9.48 14.19
N ASN A 440 -4.88 10.68 13.64
CA ASN A 440 -5.17 10.85 12.22
C ASN A 440 -3.84 10.90 11.47
N ALA A 441 -3.51 9.86 10.72
CA ALA A 441 -2.23 9.73 10.03
C ALA A 441 -2.40 9.52 8.53
N THR A 442 -1.45 10.05 7.76
CA THR A 442 -1.33 9.88 6.31
C THR A 442 0.11 9.50 5.95
N ILE A 443 0.31 8.77 4.86
CA ILE A 443 1.64 8.35 4.40
C ILE A 443 2.11 9.24 3.25
N TYR A 444 3.30 9.83 3.41
CA TYR A 444 4.00 10.47 2.30
C TYR A 444 4.77 9.41 1.50
N PHE A 445 4.16 8.94 0.41
CA PHE A 445 4.67 7.78 -0.33
C PHE A 445 6.01 8.03 -1.04
N GLY A 446 6.25 9.27 -1.48
CA GLY A 446 7.52 9.67 -2.12
C GLY A 446 8.71 9.62 -1.17
N SER A 447 8.42 9.74 0.14
CA SER A 447 9.34 9.44 1.22
C SER A 447 10.66 10.24 1.14
N TRP A 448 11.68 9.81 1.88
CA TRP A 448 12.99 10.46 1.89
C TRP A 448 13.63 10.59 0.49
N PRO A 449 13.57 9.58 -0.41
CA PRO A 449 14.18 9.70 -1.73
C PRO A 449 13.60 10.84 -2.58
N GLU A 450 12.28 11.00 -2.63
CA GLU A 450 11.67 12.13 -3.35
C GLU A 450 12.03 13.46 -2.69
N TRP A 451 12.00 13.52 -1.35
CA TRP A 451 12.34 14.73 -0.61
C TRP A 451 13.78 15.16 -0.83
N LEU A 452 14.71 14.21 -0.77
CA LEU A 452 16.13 14.42 -0.99
C LEU A 452 16.40 15.06 -2.35
N ILE A 453 15.68 14.63 -3.39
CA ILE A 453 15.84 15.09 -4.77
C ILE A 453 15.16 16.45 -4.99
N ARG A 454 13.92 16.63 -4.51
CA ARG A 454 13.07 17.78 -4.89
C ARG A 454 13.10 18.95 -3.90
N ALA A 455 13.31 18.71 -2.62
CA ALA A 455 13.22 19.77 -1.61
C ALA A 455 14.46 20.69 -1.66
N PRO A 456 14.32 21.97 -1.26
CA PRO A 456 15.45 22.82 -0.95
C PRO A 456 16.33 22.26 0.17
N ASP A 457 17.65 22.49 0.11
CA ASP A 457 18.60 21.91 1.07
C ASP A 457 18.39 22.42 2.51
N PHE A 458 17.90 23.65 2.68
CA PHE A 458 17.58 24.18 4.00
C PHE A 458 16.39 23.47 4.66
N LEU A 459 15.63 22.62 3.97
CA LEU A 459 14.58 21.78 4.55
C LEU A 459 15.04 20.34 4.84
N LYS A 460 16.32 20.04 4.57
CA LYS A 460 16.94 18.74 4.80
C LYS A 460 17.87 18.84 5.99
N ILE A 461 17.97 17.76 6.75
CA ILE A 461 19.06 17.52 7.70
C ILE A 461 19.83 16.33 7.15
N ILE A 462 21.01 16.63 6.60
CA ILE A 462 21.98 15.65 6.12
C ILE A 462 23.26 16.00 6.86
N PRO A 463 23.77 15.12 7.73
CA PRO A 463 25.03 15.38 8.41
C PRO A 463 26.12 15.59 7.37
N GLU A 464 27.00 16.55 7.61
CA GLU A 464 28.24 16.61 6.86
C GLU A 464 28.96 15.28 7.07
N ARG A 465 29.23 14.54 5.98
CA ARG A 465 30.23 13.48 6.04
C ARG A 465 31.47 14.15 6.60
N ARG A 466 31.95 13.72 7.77
CA ARG A 466 33.30 14.08 8.21
C ARG A 466 34.18 13.76 7.02
N ARG A 467 34.70 14.79 6.36
CA ARG A 467 35.79 14.65 5.40
C ARG A 467 36.96 14.17 6.24
N THR A 468 37.05 12.87 6.47
CA THR A 468 38.25 12.26 7.01
C THR A 468 39.30 12.42 5.93
N SER A 469 40.13 13.45 6.16
CA SER A 469 41.50 13.62 5.66
C SER A 469 42.26 12.32 5.55
#